data_AF-A0A176WPY5-F1
#
_entry.id   AF-A0A176WPY5-F1
#
_cell.length_a   1.000
_cell.length_b   1.000
_cell.length_c   1.000
_cell.angle_alpha   90.00
_cell.angle_beta   90.00
_cell.angle_gamma   90.00
#
_symmetry.space_group_name_H-M   'P 1'
#
loop_
_entity.id
_entity.type
_entity.pdbx_description
1 polymer ?
#
loop_
_entity_poly.entity_id
_entity_poly.type
_entity_poly.pdbx_seq_one_letter_code
_entity_poly.pdbx_strand_id
1 'polypeptide(L)'
;MASVPGPKVEPSEAVKAGATSSTGGASGVKPLNSGRTVSEIQNVTNDSADSSRRPTPQFIEGLERCFMHLCEVCLCLDEKTCLAAMKLFRESKRHLIANLGVMGTGNAEEAAHLWYACILFAVKSLSNKTTSDNLEEDTVAGFTLSQILKATKLRLIDFFKEIPQILAKVGPELSSMYGEDWEKRLQAKELQADFYYLTVLFNYYKRVYYNLFSDEGPRGSLSGSLGGGATSIHMRFGWMLFLALRMRVLSRFMDLVTYINGLLAVVIIMILHMPPSLRKFTFEDEAFFKERSADGRVKLVASLCARYHDASEEDVSKMVEKASSMIGDLFRKSSSFRTRSHAEQLAGIDTEGLAYFEGLMDERSVSSNLRIVEKDYEEAYHSRGELDERMFINGEENYLGTLSSGTPSTSSGSKASV
;
A
#
# COMPACT_ATOMS: atom_id res chain seq x y z
N MET A 1 -53.88 -33.03 19.74
CA MET A 1 -54.89 -33.81 18.96
C MET A 1 -54.79 -33.32 17.52
N ALA A 2 -54.68 -34.16 16.49
CA ALA A 2 -54.49 -35.61 16.41
C ALA A 2 -53.54 -35.88 15.21
N SER A 3 -52.46 -36.63 15.40
CA SER A 3 -52.32 -38.07 15.08
C SER A 3 -51.85 -38.36 13.64
N VAL A 4 -50.84 -39.22 13.53
CA VAL A 4 -50.07 -39.58 12.31
C VAL A 4 -50.54 -40.94 11.76
N PRO A 5 -50.29 -41.24 10.47
CA PRO A 5 -49.76 -42.57 10.15
C PRO A 5 -48.59 -42.57 9.14
N GLY A 6 -47.49 -43.26 9.50
CA GLY A 6 -46.57 -43.93 8.56
C GLY A 6 -47.04 -45.36 8.24
N PRO A 7 -46.25 -46.28 7.64
CA PRO A 7 -44.78 -46.46 7.70
C PRO A 7 -44.14 -46.38 6.27
N LYS A 8 -43.09 -47.08 5.79
CA LYS A 8 -42.15 -48.19 6.17
C LYS A 8 -40.86 -47.98 5.30
N VAL A 9 -39.59 -48.33 5.60
CA VAL A 9 -38.92 -49.57 6.08
C VAL A 9 -39.16 -50.74 5.09
N GLU A 10 -38.21 -51.45 4.45
CA GLU A 10 -36.72 -51.54 4.37
C GLU A 10 -36.40 -52.64 3.27
N PRO A 11 -35.21 -53.26 3.10
CA PRO A 11 -33.81 -52.80 3.00
C PRO A 11 -33.10 -53.42 1.74
N SER A 12 -31.86 -53.92 1.90
CA SER A 12 -30.98 -54.66 0.94
C SER A 12 -30.26 -53.82 -0.13
N GLU A 13 -29.02 -54.15 -0.56
CA GLU A 13 -28.14 -55.26 -0.16
C GLU A 13 -26.63 -54.88 -0.21
N ALA A 14 -25.76 -55.77 0.28
CA ALA A 14 -24.32 -55.56 0.32
C ALA A 14 -23.54 -56.47 -0.65
N VAL A 15 -22.42 -55.99 -1.18
CA VAL A 15 -21.38 -56.83 -1.81
C VAL A 15 -20.05 -56.61 -1.07
N LYS A 16 -19.27 -57.68 -0.95
CA LYS A 16 -18.11 -57.80 -0.06
C LYS A 16 -16.96 -58.52 -0.80
N ALA A 17 -15.77 -58.49 -0.20
CA ALA A 17 -14.53 -59.13 -0.65
C ALA A 17 -13.83 -58.45 -1.85
N GLY A 18 -12.52 -58.63 -2.05
CA GLY A 18 -11.60 -59.49 -1.29
C GLY A 18 -10.16 -58.97 -1.29
N ALA A 19 -9.34 -59.50 -0.38
CA ALA A 19 -7.91 -59.19 -0.26
C ALA A 19 -7.06 -60.41 -0.61
N THR A 20 -5.81 -60.18 -1.05
CA THR A 20 -4.73 -61.18 -1.03
C THR A 20 -3.35 -60.49 -0.98
N SER A 21 -2.34 -61.23 -0.52
CA SER A 21 -1.01 -60.75 -0.18
C SER A 21 0.11 -61.69 -0.66
N SER A 22 1.22 -61.16 -1.17
CA SER A 22 2.51 -61.86 -1.36
C SER A 22 3.61 -60.82 -1.68
N THR A 23 4.74 -60.63 -0.98
CA THR A 23 5.81 -61.48 -0.41
C THR A 23 6.92 -61.90 -1.39
N GLY A 24 8.17 -61.49 -1.10
CA GLY A 24 9.40 -61.99 -1.74
C GLY A 24 9.79 -61.29 -3.07
N GLY A 25 11.05 -61.25 -3.49
CA GLY A 25 12.30 -61.78 -2.88
C GLY A 25 13.53 -61.23 -3.63
N ALA A 26 14.75 -61.41 -3.09
CA ALA A 26 15.95 -60.68 -3.51
C ALA A 26 16.95 -61.48 -4.37
N SER A 27 17.64 -60.78 -5.29
CA SER A 27 19.02 -61.08 -5.74
C SER A 27 19.56 -59.90 -6.58
N GLY A 28 20.86 -59.56 -6.63
CA GLY A 28 22.00 -60.09 -5.86
C GLY A 28 23.30 -60.19 -6.65
N VAL A 29 24.08 -59.10 -6.77
CA VAL A 29 25.46 -59.10 -7.31
C VAL A 29 26.37 -58.24 -6.42
N LYS A 30 27.64 -58.66 -6.25
CA LYS A 30 28.63 -58.05 -5.33
C LYS A 30 29.70 -57.21 -6.07
N PRO A 31 30.44 -56.33 -5.36
CA PRO A 31 31.35 -55.35 -5.96
C PRO A 31 32.75 -55.90 -6.27
N LEU A 32 33.56 -55.10 -6.96
CA LEU A 32 35.01 -55.30 -7.10
C LEU A 32 35.79 -54.08 -6.58
N ASN A 33 36.88 -54.33 -5.86
CA ASN A 33 37.82 -53.30 -5.38
C ASN A 33 38.75 -52.82 -6.51
N SER A 34 39.23 -51.58 -6.45
CA SER A 34 40.59 -51.30 -5.91
C SER A 34 40.97 -49.82 -6.00
N GLY A 35 41.74 -49.36 -5.01
CA GLY A 35 41.96 -47.95 -4.69
C GLY A 35 42.78 -47.11 -5.67
N ARG A 36 42.64 -45.79 -5.50
CA ARG A 36 43.77 -44.86 -5.56
C ARG A 36 43.63 -43.71 -4.55
N THR A 37 44.61 -43.66 -3.65
CA THR A 37 45.17 -42.50 -2.92
C THR A 37 44.38 -41.19 -2.84
N VAL A 38 44.05 -40.79 -1.60
CA VAL A 38 43.69 -39.41 -1.23
C VAL A 38 44.97 -38.56 -1.18
N SER A 39 45.32 -37.83 -2.26
CA SER A 39 46.34 -36.75 -2.24
C SER A 39 46.49 -35.95 -3.55
N GLU A 40 45.42 -35.55 -4.25
CA GLU A 40 45.58 -34.74 -5.50
C GLU A 40 44.39 -33.83 -5.89
N ILE A 41 43.79 -33.12 -4.92
CA ILE A 41 42.86 -32.00 -5.20
C ILE A 41 43.24 -30.78 -4.34
N GLN A 42 44.32 -30.11 -4.72
CA GLN A 42 44.66 -28.75 -4.32
C GLN A 42 45.43 -28.09 -5.47
N ASN A 43 45.24 -26.78 -5.65
CA ASN A 43 45.85 -25.95 -6.70
C ASN A 43 45.46 -26.27 -8.16
N VAL A 44 44.17 -26.13 -8.47
CA VAL A 44 43.79 -25.31 -9.64
C VAL A 44 42.95 -24.14 -9.13
N THR A 45 43.34 -22.94 -9.52
CA THR A 45 42.69 -21.65 -9.22
C THR A 45 41.17 -21.71 -9.51
N ASN A 46 40.25 -21.24 -8.65
CA ASN A 46 40.22 -19.94 -7.97
C ASN A 46 40.31 -18.75 -8.96
N ASP A 47 39.47 -18.77 -10.01
CA ASP A 47 39.36 -17.66 -10.98
C ASP A 47 37.97 -17.56 -11.69
N SER A 48 36.87 -17.79 -10.95
CA SER A 48 35.50 -17.73 -11.53
C SER A 48 34.43 -17.21 -10.55
N ALA A 49 34.75 -16.16 -9.78
CA ALA A 49 33.83 -15.54 -8.81
C ALA A 49 33.72 -13.99 -8.91
N ASP A 50 34.56 -13.32 -9.71
CA ASP A 50 34.57 -11.84 -9.82
C ASP A 50 33.94 -11.30 -11.12
N SER A 51 33.61 -12.19 -12.07
CA SER A 51 33.05 -11.81 -13.39
C SER A 51 31.63 -11.22 -13.35
N SER A 52 30.92 -11.33 -12.22
CA SER A 52 29.53 -10.88 -12.04
C SER A 52 29.38 -9.42 -11.62
N ARG A 53 30.48 -8.70 -11.31
CA ARG A 53 30.45 -7.34 -10.74
C ARG A 53 30.82 -6.21 -11.69
N ARG A 54 31.39 -6.50 -12.86
CA ARG A 54 31.71 -5.48 -13.87
C ARG A 54 30.72 -5.57 -15.04
N PRO A 55 30.03 -4.47 -15.41
CA PRO A 55 29.14 -4.47 -16.57
C PRO A 55 29.94 -4.78 -17.85
N THR A 56 29.34 -5.54 -18.76
CA THR A 56 29.97 -5.80 -20.06
C THR A 56 29.98 -4.53 -20.92
N PRO A 57 30.98 -4.32 -21.81
CA PRO A 57 30.97 -3.17 -22.71
C PRO A 57 29.70 -3.08 -23.57
N GLN A 58 29.19 -4.24 -24.01
CA GLN A 58 27.93 -4.37 -24.75
C GLN A 58 26.70 -3.88 -23.96
N PHE A 59 26.66 -4.12 -22.65
CA PHE A 59 25.60 -3.59 -21.79
C PHE A 59 25.68 -2.06 -21.69
N ILE A 60 26.89 -1.50 -21.48
CA ILE A 60 27.12 -0.05 -21.39
C ILE A 60 26.74 0.68 -22.70
N GLU A 61 27.05 0.07 -23.85
CA GLU A 61 26.64 0.56 -25.16
C GLU A 61 25.12 0.42 -25.39
N GLY A 62 24.51 -0.62 -24.83
CA GLY A 62 23.06 -0.87 -24.87
C GLY A 62 22.21 0.13 -24.08
N LEU A 63 22.74 0.76 -23.03
CA LEU A 63 21.98 1.59 -22.08
C LEU A 63 21.03 2.63 -22.73
N GLU A 64 21.51 3.40 -23.70
CA GLU A 64 20.66 4.41 -24.38
C GLU A 64 19.53 3.77 -25.17
N ARG A 65 19.77 2.62 -25.81
CA ARG A 65 18.76 1.89 -26.59
C ARG A 65 17.69 1.28 -25.66
N CYS A 66 18.10 0.75 -24.51
CA CYS A 66 17.19 0.22 -23.50
C CYS A 66 16.33 1.33 -22.88
N PHE A 67 16.92 2.49 -22.59
CA PHE A 67 16.18 3.63 -22.05
C PHE A 67 15.20 4.23 -23.07
N MET A 68 15.62 4.37 -24.34
CA MET A 68 14.75 4.83 -25.42
C MET A 68 13.56 3.89 -25.64
N HIS A 69 13.78 2.56 -25.61
CA HIS A 69 12.71 1.56 -25.68
C HIS A 69 11.72 1.64 -24.50
N LEU A 70 12.21 1.89 -23.28
CA LEU A 70 11.36 2.12 -22.11
C LEU A 70 10.45 3.34 -22.29
N CYS A 71 10.97 4.43 -22.86
CA CYS A 71 10.20 5.64 -23.16
C CYS A 71 9.16 5.42 -24.27
N GLU A 72 9.61 4.92 -25.43
CA GLU A 72 8.78 4.85 -26.66
C GLU A 72 7.77 3.70 -26.64
N VAL A 73 8.14 2.53 -26.09
CA VAL A 73 7.36 1.28 -26.24
C VAL A 73 6.71 0.82 -24.94
N CYS A 74 7.37 1.01 -23.79
CA CYS A 74 6.82 0.56 -22.50
C CYS A 74 5.95 1.63 -21.81
N LEU A 75 6.22 2.92 -22.06
CA LEU A 75 5.50 4.05 -21.47
C LEU A 75 4.78 4.93 -22.51
N CYS A 76 4.99 4.69 -23.81
CA CYS A 76 4.34 5.40 -24.92
C CYS A 76 4.43 6.94 -24.80
N LEU A 77 5.58 7.46 -24.38
CA LEU A 77 5.78 8.89 -24.13
C LEU A 77 5.75 9.70 -25.42
N ASP A 78 5.27 10.94 -25.33
CA ASP A 78 5.29 11.89 -26.44
C ASP A 78 6.73 12.31 -26.81
N GLU A 79 6.92 12.80 -28.04
CA GLU A 79 8.24 13.15 -28.58
C GLU A 79 8.99 14.19 -27.71
N LYS A 80 8.30 15.20 -27.17
CA LYS A 80 8.90 16.24 -26.33
C LYS A 80 9.39 15.64 -25.00
N THR A 81 8.59 14.78 -24.36
CA THR A 81 8.97 14.08 -23.13
C THR A 81 10.11 13.07 -23.38
N CYS A 82 10.05 12.31 -24.48
CA CYS A 82 11.13 11.41 -24.93
C CYS A 82 12.45 12.18 -25.11
N LEU A 83 12.43 13.32 -25.81
CA LEU A 83 13.63 14.14 -26.03
C LEU A 83 14.18 14.73 -24.72
N ALA A 84 13.31 15.21 -23.82
CA ALA A 84 13.72 15.71 -22.51
C ALA A 84 14.36 14.61 -21.64
N ALA A 85 13.76 13.42 -21.62
CA ALA A 85 14.28 12.25 -20.91
C ALA A 85 15.62 11.78 -21.49
N MET A 86 15.72 11.61 -22.80
CA MET A 86 16.96 11.20 -23.47
C MET A 86 18.09 12.23 -23.29
N LYS A 87 17.77 13.53 -23.21
CA LYS A 87 18.75 14.57 -22.87
C LYS A 87 19.29 14.39 -21.45
N LEU A 88 18.42 14.34 -20.43
CA LEU A 88 18.84 14.17 -19.03
C LEU A 88 19.58 12.84 -18.81
N PHE A 89 19.20 11.78 -19.53
CA PHE A 89 19.93 10.52 -19.52
C PHE A 89 21.35 10.65 -20.05
N ARG A 90 21.58 11.33 -21.17
CA ARG A 90 22.92 11.48 -21.74
C ARG A 90 23.87 12.25 -20.82
N GLU A 91 23.41 13.37 -20.24
CA GLU A 91 24.21 14.16 -19.29
C GLU A 91 24.59 13.35 -18.03
N SER A 92 23.64 12.54 -17.52
CA SER A 92 23.83 11.73 -16.31
C SER A 92 24.41 10.33 -16.53
N LYS A 93 24.56 9.87 -17.79
CA LYS A 93 25.07 8.54 -18.18
C LYS A 93 26.43 8.22 -17.55
N ARG A 94 27.29 9.24 -17.43
CA ARG A 94 28.61 9.16 -16.77
C ARG A 94 28.50 8.72 -15.30
N HIS A 95 27.52 9.26 -14.58
CA HIS A 95 27.27 8.96 -13.18
C HIS A 95 26.69 7.55 -13.02
N LEU A 96 25.76 7.14 -13.91
CA LEU A 96 25.26 5.76 -13.94
C LEU A 96 26.41 4.77 -14.09
N ILE A 97 27.24 4.92 -15.13
CA ILE A 97 28.36 3.99 -15.42
C ILE A 97 29.30 3.85 -14.22
N ALA A 98 29.60 4.95 -13.51
CA ALA A 98 30.42 4.94 -12.30
C ALA A 98 29.78 4.23 -11.09
N ASN A 99 28.47 3.96 -11.11
CA ASN A 99 27.69 3.39 -10.00
C ASN A 99 27.09 2.00 -10.28
N LEU A 100 27.20 1.47 -11.51
CA LEU A 100 26.64 0.16 -11.93
C LEU A 100 27.13 -1.07 -11.12
N GLY A 101 28.17 -0.93 -10.30
CA GLY A 101 28.66 -1.97 -9.39
C GLY A 101 28.72 -1.55 -7.91
N VAL A 102 28.11 -0.42 -7.55
CA VAL A 102 28.22 0.21 -6.20
C VAL A 102 26.85 0.45 -5.55
N MET A 103 25.76 0.59 -6.33
CA MET A 103 24.41 0.71 -5.75
C MET A 103 24.00 -0.56 -5.01
N GLY A 104 23.40 -0.37 -3.82
CA GLY A 104 23.16 -1.42 -2.82
C GLY A 104 21.94 -2.31 -3.09
N THR A 105 21.72 -2.69 -4.34
CA THR A 105 20.53 -3.41 -4.85
C THR A 105 20.89 -4.82 -5.33
N GLY A 106 21.99 -4.92 -6.09
CA GLY A 106 22.42 -6.16 -6.75
C GLY A 106 22.30 -6.05 -8.26
N ASN A 107 23.29 -6.59 -8.97
CA ASN A 107 23.48 -6.54 -10.43
C ASN A 107 23.45 -5.13 -11.09
N ALA A 108 23.92 -5.07 -12.33
CA ALA A 108 24.03 -3.82 -13.10
C ALA A 108 22.72 -3.43 -13.81
N GLU A 109 21.77 -4.36 -13.95
CA GLU A 109 20.50 -4.15 -14.65
C GLU A 109 19.51 -3.38 -13.77
N GLU A 110 19.33 -3.81 -12.51
CA GLU A 110 18.53 -3.08 -11.50
C GLU A 110 19.10 -1.68 -11.25
N ALA A 111 20.43 -1.56 -11.19
CA ALA A 111 21.13 -0.28 -11.11
C ALA A 111 20.79 0.66 -12.27
N ALA A 112 20.69 0.14 -13.50
CA ALA A 112 20.25 0.93 -14.67
C ALA A 112 18.75 1.26 -14.60
N HIS A 113 17.90 0.29 -14.23
CA HIS A 113 16.46 0.48 -14.08
C HIS A 113 16.10 1.55 -13.04
N LEU A 114 16.79 1.60 -11.90
CA LEU A 114 16.64 2.65 -10.88
C LEU A 114 17.01 4.02 -11.42
N TRP A 115 18.07 4.09 -12.23
CA TRP A 115 18.52 5.33 -12.87
C TRP A 115 17.51 5.83 -13.92
N TYR A 116 17.01 4.91 -14.76
CA TYR A 116 15.93 5.20 -15.72
C TYR A 116 14.67 5.72 -15.02
N ALA A 117 14.24 5.04 -13.95
CA ALA A 117 13.05 5.42 -13.19
C ALA A 117 13.21 6.80 -12.52
N CYS A 118 14.38 7.09 -11.96
CA CYS A 118 14.69 8.39 -11.35
C CYS A 118 14.64 9.53 -12.38
N ILE A 119 15.24 9.33 -13.56
CA ILE A 119 15.22 10.30 -14.67
C ILE A 119 13.81 10.55 -15.17
N LEU A 120 13.02 9.50 -15.39
CA LEU A 120 11.63 9.60 -15.84
C LEU A 120 10.75 10.33 -14.82
N PHE A 121 10.91 10.01 -13.53
CA PHE A 121 10.22 10.70 -12.44
C PHE A 121 10.61 12.18 -12.35
N ALA A 122 11.89 12.52 -12.52
CA ALA A 122 12.36 13.89 -12.53
C ALA A 122 11.83 14.68 -13.75
N VAL A 123 11.92 14.12 -14.95
CA VAL A 123 11.42 14.74 -16.18
C VAL A 123 9.92 14.99 -16.09
N LYS A 124 9.11 14.00 -15.66
CA LYS A 124 7.66 14.17 -15.43
C LYS A 124 7.38 15.33 -14.46
N SER A 125 7.98 15.25 -13.27
CA SER A 125 7.66 16.18 -12.17
C SER A 125 8.10 17.61 -12.43
N LEU A 126 9.13 17.82 -13.26
CA LEU A 126 9.70 19.14 -13.56
C LEU A 126 9.20 19.73 -14.88
N SER A 127 8.77 18.93 -15.86
CA SER A 127 8.32 19.43 -17.17
C SER A 127 6.89 20.01 -17.16
N ASN A 128 6.05 19.59 -16.22
CA ASN A 128 4.70 20.15 -16.04
C ASN A 128 4.72 21.48 -15.26
N LYS A 129 5.66 21.64 -14.31
CA LYS A 129 5.68 22.75 -13.35
C LYS A 129 6.50 23.96 -13.85
N THR A 130 6.41 24.31 -15.13
CA THR A 130 7.21 25.39 -15.77
C THR A 130 6.38 26.48 -16.45
N THR A 131 5.13 26.68 -16.02
CA THR A 131 4.39 27.94 -16.29
C THR A 131 3.58 28.37 -15.05
N SER A 132 3.26 29.66 -14.98
CA SER A 132 2.59 30.33 -13.84
C SER A 132 1.09 30.04 -13.71
N ASP A 133 0.62 29.82 -12.48
CA ASP A 133 -0.65 30.24 -11.83
C ASP A 133 -1.96 30.45 -12.65
N ASN A 134 -2.10 29.84 -13.82
CA ASN A 134 -3.30 29.89 -14.65
C ASN A 134 -4.08 28.57 -14.51
N LEU A 135 -5.33 28.64 -14.06
CA LEU A 135 -6.25 27.50 -14.02
C LEU A 135 -6.86 27.26 -15.42
N GLU A 136 -6.07 26.67 -16.31
CA GLU A 136 -6.58 25.98 -17.51
C GLU A 136 -6.10 24.52 -17.47
N GLU A 137 -6.77 23.62 -18.20
CA GLU A 137 -6.64 22.16 -18.02
C GLU A 137 -5.23 21.65 -18.33
N ASP A 138 -4.39 21.56 -17.29
CA ASP A 138 -2.99 21.15 -17.40
C ASP A 138 -2.87 19.75 -18.02
N THR A 139 -2.20 19.67 -19.17
CA THR A 139 -2.04 18.43 -19.93
C THR A 139 -1.39 17.35 -19.08
N VAL A 140 -2.23 16.40 -18.62
CA VAL A 140 -1.83 15.29 -17.76
C VAL A 140 -0.68 14.54 -18.43
N ALA A 141 0.52 14.62 -17.85
CA ALA A 141 1.67 13.87 -18.33
C ALA A 141 1.31 12.38 -18.27
N GLY A 142 1.34 11.70 -19.42
CA GLY A 142 0.60 10.45 -19.67
C GLY A 142 1.05 9.19 -18.92
N PHE A 143 1.80 9.34 -17.81
CA PHE A 143 2.35 8.24 -17.03
C PHE A 143 2.56 8.62 -15.56
N THR A 144 2.33 7.68 -14.65
CA THR A 144 2.50 7.83 -13.19
C THR A 144 3.77 7.12 -12.70
N LEU A 145 4.25 7.45 -11.50
CA LEU A 145 5.36 6.70 -10.88
C LEU A 145 5.03 5.20 -10.73
N SER A 146 3.76 4.86 -10.45
CA SER A 146 3.28 3.46 -10.49
C SER A 146 3.46 2.79 -11.86
N GLN A 147 3.32 3.51 -12.98
CA GLN A 147 3.57 2.96 -14.32
C GLN A 147 5.07 2.86 -14.63
N ILE A 148 5.88 3.86 -14.25
CA ILE A 148 7.36 3.81 -14.38
C ILE A 148 7.90 2.55 -13.72
N LEU A 149 7.55 2.31 -12.45
CA LEU A 149 8.08 1.21 -11.65
C LEU A 149 7.57 -0.16 -12.11
N LYS A 150 6.32 -0.24 -12.59
CA LYS A 150 5.79 -1.46 -13.22
C LYS A 150 6.51 -1.77 -14.55
N ALA A 151 6.85 -0.77 -15.35
CA ALA A 151 7.63 -0.93 -16.59
C ALA A 151 9.10 -1.32 -16.35
N THR A 152 9.75 -0.74 -15.33
CA THR A 152 11.14 -1.08 -14.94
C THR A 152 11.25 -2.29 -13.99
N LYS A 153 10.11 -2.89 -13.60
CA LYS A 153 9.99 -4.03 -12.67
C LYS A 153 10.60 -3.78 -11.28
N LEU A 154 10.66 -2.52 -10.85
CA LEU A 154 11.21 -2.12 -9.56
C LEU A 154 10.16 -2.22 -8.45
N ARG A 155 10.60 -2.56 -7.23
CA ARG A 155 9.78 -2.42 -6.02
C ARG A 155 9.83 -0.99 -5.51
N LEU A 156 8.71 -0.53 -4.95
CA LEU A 156 8.55 0.86 -4.49
C LEU A 156 9.52 1.21 -3.35
N ILE A 157 9.80 0.26 -2.44
CA ILE A 157 10.80 0.43 -1.37
C ILE A 157 12.23 0.68 -1.90
N ASP A 158 12.66 0.00 -2.96
CA ASP A 158 14.04 0.10 -3.47
C ASP A 158 14.25 1.42 -4.20
N PHE A 159 13.25 1.84 -4.98
CA PHE A 159 13.23 3.16 -5.61
C PHE A 159 13.38 4.28 -4.57
N PHE A 160 12.58 4.27 -3.51
CA PHE A 160 12.69 5.29 -2.46
C PHE A 160 13.99 5.19 -1.63
N LYS A 161 14.54 3.99 -1.44
CA LYS A 161 15.82 3.80 -0.74
C LYS A 161 17.00 4.42 -1.50
N GLU A 162 17.03 4.31 -2.83
CA GLU A 162 18.17 4.77 -3.64
C GLU A 162 17.99 6.17 -4.24
N ILE A 163 16.75 6.66 -4.45
CA ILE A 163 16.50 7.97 -5.10
C ILE A 163 17.27 9.17 -4.47
N PRO A 164 17.45 9.30 -3.14
CA PRO A 164 18.22 10.43 -2.60
C PRO A 164 19.68 10.41 -3.04
N GLN A 165 20.27 9.22 -3.22
CA GLN A 165 21.64 9.06 -3.69
C GLN A 165 21.79 9.33 -5.19
N ILE A 166 20.76 9.02 -5.99
CA ILE A 166 20.75 9.31 -7.43
C ILE A 166 20.56 10.82 -7.65
N LEU A 167 19.60 11.44 -6.97
CA LEU A 167 19.36 12.88 -7.06
C LEU A 167 20.56 13.70 -6.58
N ALA A 168 21.29 13.26 -5.55
CA ALA A 168 22.53 13.92 -5.13
C ALA A 168 23.65 13.89 -6.20
N LYS A 169 23.60 12.93 -7.14
CA LYS A 169 24.59 12.78 -8.24
C LYS A 169 24.17 13.51 -9.51
N VAL A 170 22.86 13.59 -9.78
CA VAL A 170 22.27 14.20 -10.99
C VAL A 170 21.75 15.63 -10.74
N GLY A 171 21.80 16.11 -9.50
CA GLY A 171 21.41 17.47 -9.09
C GLY A 171 22.07 18.62 -9.88
N PRO A 172 23.36 18.55 -10.27
CA PRO A 172 23.97 19.57 -11.13
C PRO A 172 23.33 19.63 -12.52
N GLU A 173 23.09 18.48 -13.14
CA GLU A 173 22.40 18.36 -14.43
C GLU A 173 20.93 18.82 -14.33
N LEU A 174 20.23 18.50 -13.24
CA LEU A 174 18.86 18.97 -12.97
C LEU A 174 18.79 20.49 -12.79
N SER A 175 19.71 21.07 -12.01
CA SER A 175 19.77 22.53 -11.81
C SER A 175 20.06 23.26 -13.12
N SER A 176 20.98 22.73 -13.93
CA SER A 176 21.30 23.25 -15.27
C SER A 176 20.12 23.17 -16.25
N MET A 177 19.31 22.10 -16.21
CA MET A 177 18.20 21.89 -17.13
C MET A 177 16.88 22.54 -16.70
N TYR A 178 16.62 22.67 -15.40
CA TYR A 178 15.31 23.08 -14.86
C TYR A 178 15.35 24.27 -13.90
N GLY A 179 16.52 24.72 -13.43
CA GLY A 179 16.68 25.80 -12.44
C GLY A 179 16.94 25.29 -11.02
N GLU A 180 17.50 26.15 -10.16
CA GLU A 180 17.96 25.79 -8.80
C GLU A 180 16.85 25.29 -7.86
N ASP A 181 15.60 25.64 -8.12
CA ASP A 181 14.44 25.23 -7.32
C ASP A 181 13.93 23.81 -7.65
N TRP A 182 14.60 23.07 -8.54
CA TRP A 182 14.19 21.74 -9.01
C TRP A 182 13.86 20.79 -7.85
N GLU A 183 14.62 20.80 -6.74
CA GLU A 183 14.38 19.89 -5.63
C GLU A 183 13.02 20.17 -4.96
N LYS A 184 12.68 21.45 -4.78
CA LYS A 184 11.40 21.92 -4.24
C LYS A 184 10.23 21.67 -5.19
N ARG A 185 10.45 21.66 -6.51
CA ARG A 185 9.41 21.28 -7.49
C ARG A 185 9.27 19.76 -7.65
N LEU A 186 10.34 18.99 -7.45
CA LEU A 186 10.34 17.53 -7.53
C LEU A 186 9.65 16.87 -6.32
N GLN A 187 9.88 17.39 -5.12
CA GLN A 187 9.23 16.95 -3.87
C GLN A 187 9.45 15.46 -3.56
N ALA A 188 10.63 14.94 -3.92
CA ALA A 188 10.96 13.51 -3.81
C ALA A 188 11.02 13.04 -2.35
N LYS A 189 11.51 13.89 -1.43
CA LYS A 189 11.62 13.58 0.00
C LYS A 189 10.25 13.51 0.66
N GLU A 190 9.36 14.42 0.26
CA GLU A 190 7.99 14.49 0.74
C GLU A 190 7.15 13.32 0.22
N LEU A 191 7.32 12.92 -1.05
CA LEU A 191 6.68 11.73 -1.61
C LEU A 191 7.20 10.43 -0.97
N GLN A 192 8.49 10.36 -0.65
CA GLN A 192 9.09 9.28 0.12
C GLN A 192 8.52 9.20 1.55
N ALA A 193 8.39 10.34 2.22
CA ALA A 193 7.81 10.42 3.56
C ALA A 193 6.34 9.97 3.56
N ASP A 194 5.53 10.46 2.63
CA ASP A 194 4.13 10.04 2.43
C ASP A 194 4.02 8.52 2.22
N PHE A 195 4.89 7.92 1.41
CA PHE A 195 4.90 6.46 1.20
C PHE A 195 5.20 5.69 2.51
N TYR A 196 6.20 6.11 3.28
CA TYR A 196 6.50 5.47 4.57
C TYR A 196 5.36 5.66 5.58
N TYR A 197 4.78 6.87 5.65
CA TYR A 197 3.61 7.15 6.50
C TYR A 197 2.44 6.26 6.12
N LEU A 198 2.04 6.18 4.85
CA LEU A 198 0.96 5.31 4.38
C LEU A 198 1.23 3.83 4.68
N THR A 199 2.48 3.37 4.58
CA THR A 199 2.82 1.97 4.90
C THR A 199 2.71 1.69 6.41
N VAL A 200 3.07 2.64 7.27
CA VAL A 200 2.88 2.55 8.74
C VAL A 200 1.40 2.60 9.08
N LEU A 201 0.67 3.59 8.55
CA LEU A 201 -0.77 3.81 8.74
C LEU A 201 -1.59 2.59 8.30
N PHE A 202 -1.26 1.98 7.16
CA PHE A 202 -1.96 0.78 6.71
C PHE A 202 -1.71 -0.41 7.64
N ASN A 203 -0.47 -0.66 8.05
CA ASN A 203 -0.17 -1.76 8.98
C ASN A 203 -0.77 -1.54 10.38
N TYR A 204 -0.87 -0.29 10.82
CA TYR A 204 -1.63 0.11 12.00
C TYR A 204 -3.13 -0.14 11.81
N TYR A 205 -3.70 0.30 10.68
CA TYR A 205 -5.11 0.07 10.32
C TYR A 205 -5.47 -1.42 10.30
N LYS A 206 -4.62 -2.29 9.71
CA LYS A 206 -4.80 -3.76 9.76
C LYS A 206 -4.96 -4.25 11.21
N ARG A 207 -4.09 -3.80 12.13
CA ARG A 207 -4.13 -4.18 13.56
C ARG A 207 -5.36 -3.65 14.29
N VAL A 208 -5.75 -2.40 14.04
CA VAL A 208 -6.93 -1.77 14.66
C VAL A 208 -8.22 -2.42 14.16
N TYR A 209 -8.33 -2.69 12.85
CA TYR A 209 -9.46 -3.40 12.25
C TYR A 209 -9.66 -4.79 12.87
N TYR A 210 -8.62 -5.63 12.92
CA TYR A 210 -8.75 -6.99 13.47
C TYR A 210 -8.96 -7.04 14.99
N ASN A 211 -8.68 -5.95 15.72
CA ASN A 211 -9.02 -5.80 17.14
C ASN A 211 -10.52 -5.48 17.29
N LEU A 212 -11.03 -4.50 16.55
CA LEU A 212 -12.42 -4.04 16.60
C LEU A 212 -13.44 -4.97 15.95
N PHE A 213 -13.07 -5.66 14.86
CA PHE A 213 -14.04 -6.24 13.92
C PHE A 213 -13.71 -7.67 13.49
N SER A 214 -14.76 -8.43 13.20
CA SER A 214 -14.67 -9.79 12.65
C SER A 214 -14.46 -9.81 11.13
N ASP A 215 -13.86 -10.89 10.63
CA ASP A 215 -13.55 -11.09 9.20
C ASP A 215 -14.59 -11.99 8.49
N GLU A 216 -15.67 -12.34 9.17
CA GLU A 216 -16.81 -13.14 8.67
C GLU A 216 -17.80 -12.32 7.84
N GLY A 217 -17.42 -11.11 7.41
CA GLY A 217 -18.22 -10.27 6.52
C GLY A 217 -18.28 -10.81 5.08
N PRO A 218 -19.14 -10.24 4.22
CA PRO A 218 -19.20 -10.59 2.81
C PRO A 218 -17.84 -10.39 2.14
N ARG A 219 -17.23 -11.49 1.67
CA ARG A 219 -15.94 -11.43 0.97
C ARG A 219 -16.10 -10.70 -0.36
N GLY A 220 -15.31 -9.66 -0.57
CA GLY A 220 -15.37 -8.81 -1.77
C GLY A 220 -14.93 -9.56 -3.03
N SER A 221 -15.85 -10.28 -3.68
CA SER A 221 -15.61 -11.00 -4.94
C SER A 221 -15.54 -10.04 -6.15
N LEU A 222 -14.62 -9.06 -6.07
CA LEU A 222 -14.36 -8.03 -7.08
C LEU A 222 -12.87 -7.93 -7.46
N SER A 223 -11.97 -8.62 -6.77
CA SER A 223 -10.58 -8.81 -7.22
C SER A 223 -10.42 -10.18 -7.85
N GLY A 224 -10.28 -10.22 -9.18
CA GLY A 224 -10.02 -11.43 -9.96
C GLY A 224 -8.54 -11.84 -9.99
N SER A 225 -7.82 -11.68 -8.87
CA SER A 225 -6.37 -11.96 -8.78
C SER A 225 -6.07 -13.06 -7.77
N LEU A 226 -5.12 -13.94 -8.11
CA LEU A 226 -4.70 -15.06 -7.26
C LEU A 226 -3.64 -14.60 -6.25
N GLY A 227 -3.64 -15.20 -5.05
CA GLY A 227 -2.46 -15.20 -4.18
C GLY A 227 -2.39 -14.12 -3.09
N GLY A 228 -3.53 -13.64 -2.57
CA GLY A 228 -3.58 -12.78 -1.38
C GLY A 228 -4.75 -13.17 -0.46
N GLY A 229 -4.62 -12.96 0.85
CA GLY A 229 -5.70 -13.19 1.80
C GLY A 229 -6.90 -12.28 1.49
N ALA A 230 -8.05 -12.89 1.17
CA ALA A 230 -9.24 -12.19 0.69
C ALA A 230 -9.80 -11.20 1.74
N THR A 231 -9.36 -9.96 1.65
CA THR A 231 -9.64 -8.90 2.63
C THR A 231 -11.14 -8.57 2.68
N SER A 232 -11.70 -8.47 3.89
CA SER A 232 -13.09 -8.09 4.10
C SER A 232 -13.48 -6.82 3.34
N ILE A 233 -14.68 -6.81 2.77
CA ILE A 233 -15.21 -5.65 2.03
C ILE A 233 -15.32 -4.40 2.91
N HIS A 234 -15.57 -4.59 4.21
CA HIS A 234 -15.63 -3.51 5.20
C HIS A 234 -14.25 -2.93 5.53
N MET A 235 -13.22 -3.78 5.59
CA MET A 235 -11.83 -3.36 5.75
C MET A 235 -11.33 -2.60 4.52
N ARG A 236 -11.71 -3.05 3.31
CA ARG A 236 -11.43 -2.33 2.08
C ARG A 236 -12.15 -0.99 2.03
N PHE A 237 -13.43 -0.95 2.40
CA PHE A 237 -14.23 0.28 2.48
C PHE A 237 -13.60 1.32 3.41
N GLY A 238 -13.15 0.92 4.60
CA GLY A 238 -12.49 1.83 5.54
C GLY A 238 -11.17 2.40 5.01
N TRP A 239 -10.31 1.58 4.39
CA TRP A 239 -9.09 2.11 3.76
C TRP A 239 -9.41 3.08 2.62
N MET A 240 -10.35 2.74 1.73
CA MET A 240 -10.76 3.64 0.65
C MET A 240 -11.34 4.96 1.18
N LEU A 241 -12.09 4.93 2.30
CA LEU A 241 -12.65 6.12 2.93
C LEU A 241 -11.56 7.03 3.53
N PHE A 242 -10.48 6.45 4.06
CA PHE A 242 -9.28 7.20 4.46
C PHE A 242 -8.56 7.82 3.25
N LEU A 243 -8.44 7.10 2.13
CA LEU A 243 -7.86 7.65 0.91
C LEU A 243 -8.70 8.80 0.33
N ALA A 244 -10.03 8.69 0.34
CA ALA A 244 -10.92 9.79 -0.05
C ALA A 244 -10.74 11.02 0.86
N LEU A 245 -10.65 10.83 2.18
CA LEU A 245 -10.37 11.90 3.14
C LEU A 245 -9.02 12.58 2.85
N ARG A 246 -7.98 11.79 2.60
CA ARG A 246 -6.65 12.25 2.23
C ARG A 246 -6.65 13.06 0.92
N MET A 247 -7.42 12.66 -0.10
CA MET A 247 -7.43 13.33 -1.39
C MET A 247 -8.33 14.59 -1.44
N ARG A 248 -9.44 14.60 -0.68
CA ARG A 248 -10.45 15.68 -0.69
C ARG A 248 -10.27 16.73 0.39
N VAL A 249 -9.78 16.35 1.58
CA VAL A 249 -9.79 17.21 2.79
C VAL A 249 -8.39 17.58 3.27
N LEU A 250 -7.42 16.67 3.11
CA LEU A 250 -6.03 16.93 3.48
C LEU A 250 -5.25 17.56 2.31
N SER A 251 -4.30 18.44 2.62
CA SER A 251 -3.29 18.86 1.64
C SER A 251 -2.30 17.72 1.36
N ARG A 252 -1.64 17.78 0.20
CA ARG A 252 -0.55 16.85 -0.16
C ARG A 252 0.60 17.02 0.83
N PHE A 253 1.19 15.92 1.30
CA PHE A 253 2.32 15.90 2.25
C PHE A 253 2.01 16.49 3.64
N MET A 254 0.91 16.06 4.29
CA MET A 254 0.72 16.29 5.73
C MET A 254 1.72 15.50 6.58
N ASP A 255 1.83 15.88 7.84
CA ASP A 255 2.55 15.14 8.86
C ASP A 255 1.81 13.84 9.28
N LEU A 256 2.55 12.94 9.92
CA LEU A 256 2.04 11.65 10.37
C LEU A 256 0.92 11.77 11.45
N VAL A 257 0.92 12.81 12.30
CA VAL A 257 -0.11 12.98 13.34
C VAL A 257 -1.44 13.38 12.69
N THR A 258 -1.41 14.30 11.73
CA THR A 258 -2.60 14.63 10.92
C THR A 258 -3.18 13.40 10.23
N TYR A 259 -2.35 12.54 9.64
CA TYR A 259 -2.85 11.29 9.03
C TYR A 259 -3.36 10.28 10.06
N ILE A 260 -2.74 10.16 11.24
CA ILE A 260 -3.25 9.32 12.34
C ILE A 260 -4.63 9.82 12.78
N ASN A 261 -4.81 11.14 12.95
CA ASN A 261 -6.11 11.73 13.28
C ASN A 261 -7.16 11.49 12.18
N GLY A 262 -6.76 11.59 10.90
CA GLY A 262 -7.58 11.22 9.74
C GLY A 262 -8.04 9.76 9.75
N LEU A 263 -7.11 8.85 10.03
CA LEU A 263 -7.39 7.42 10.11
C LEU A 263 -8.24 7.06 11.33
N LEU A 264 -8.03 7.72 12.47
CA LEU A 264 -8.81 7.52 13.68
C LEU A 264 -10.25 8.04 13.53
N ALA A 265 -10.44 9.17 12.85
CA ALA A 265 -11.76 9.67 12.45
C ALA A 265 -12.51 8.66 11.55
N VAL A 266 -11.82 8.03 10.59
CA VAL A 266 -12.38 6.95 9.77
C VAL A 266 -12.72 5.72 10.62
N VAL A 267 -11.89 5.35 11.60
CA VAL A 267 -12.18 4.25 12.55
C VAL A 267 -13.41 4.55 13.43
N ILE A 268 -13.57 5.79 13.90
CA ILE A 268 -14.78 6.26 14.60
C ILE A 268 -16.02 6.06 13.72
N ILE A 269 -15.95 6.50 12.46
CA ILE A 269 -17.03 6.32 11.49
C ILE A 269 -17.30 4.82 11.24
N MET A 270 -16.27 3.98 11.10
CA MET A 270 -16.46 2.53 10.99
C MET A 270 -17.16 1.94 12.22
N ILE A 271 -16.80 2.35 13.44
CA ILE A 271 -17.43 1.84 14.68
C ILE A 271 -18.94 2.16 14.72
N LEU A 272 -19.33 3.36 14.29
CA LEU A 272 -20.75 3.75 14.21
C LEU A 272 -21.51 2.95 13.15
N HIS A 273 -20.92 2.72 11.98
CA HIS A 273 -21.63 2.17 10.82
C HIS A 273 -21.48 0.66 10.61
N MET A 274 -20.50 0.01 11.24
CA MET A 274 -20.31 -1.44 11.14
C MET A 274 -21.56 -2.18 11.67
N PRO A 275 -22.10 -3.17 10.95
CA PRO A 275 -23.16 -4.04 11.48
C PRO A 275 -22.79 -4.62 12.85
N PRO A 276 -23.69 -4.61 13.86
CA PRO A 276 -23.37 -5.08 15.21
C PRO A 276 -22.82 -6.51 15.28
N SER A 277 -23.26 -7.41 14.40
CA SER A 277 -22.78 -8.78 14.27
C SER A 277 -21.31 -8.91 13.85
N LEU A 278 -20.69 -7.85 13.33
CA LEU A 278 -19.28 -7.80 12.93
C LEU A 278 -18.40 -7.05 13.95
N ARG A 279 -18.97 -6.51 15.04
CA ARG A 279 -18.23 -5.85 16.13
C ARG A 279 -17.75 -6.89 17.15
N LYS A 280 -16.51 -6.76 17.63
CA LYS A 280 -15.92 -7.61 18.68
C LYS A 280 -16.08 -7.03 20.10
N PHE A 281 -16.84 -5.94 20.23
CA PHE A 281 -16.99 -5.13 21.44
C PHE A 281 -18.45 -4.75 21.65
N THR A 282 -18.82 -4.45 22.89
CA THR A 282 -20.01 -3.66 23.24
C THR A 282 -19.57 -2.27 23.69
N PHE A 283 -20.46 -1.28 23.67
CA PHE A 283 -20.14 0.06 24.19
C PHE A 283 -20.03 0.10 25.73
N GLU A 284 -20.57 -0.91 26.40
CA GLU A 284 -20.47 -1.12 27.86
C GLU A 284 -19.07 -1.60 28.29
N ASP A 285 -18.19 -2.00 27.36
CA ASP A 285 -16.82 -2.41 27.67
C ASP A 285 -15.97 -1.23 28.16
N GLU A 286 -15.84 -1.07 29.48
CA GLU A 286 -15.03 -0.03 30.12
C GLU A 286 -13.51 -0.19 29.88
N ALA A 287 -13.04 -1.40 29.53
CA ALA A 287 -11.64 -1.62 29.18
C ALA A 287 -11.32 -1.18 27.73
N PHE A 288 -12.33 -1.12 26.86
CA PHE A 288 -12.24 -0.55 25.53
C PHE A 288 -12.57 0.95 25.51
N PHE A 289 -13.72 1.33 26.07
CA PHE A 289 -14.24 2.68 26.12
C PHE A 289 -14.25 3.18 27.57
N LYS A 290 -13.23 3.95 27.96
CA LYS A 290 -13.10 4.48 29.33
C LYS A 290 -13.89 5.77 29.55
N GLU A 291 -13.93 6.63 28.55
CA GLU A 291 -14.43 8.00 28.70
C GLU A 291 -15.95 8.06 28.66
N ARG A 292 -16.52 8.89 29.54
CA ARG A 292 -17.96 8.99 29.77
C ARG A 292 -18.45 10.43 29.78
N SER A 293 -19.71 10.62 29.36
CA SER A 293 -20.48 11.85 29.51
C SER A 293 -21.02 11.99 30.94
N ALA A 294 -21.55 13.16 31.28
CA ALA A 294 -22.14 13.41 32.61
C ALA A 294 -23.38 12.55 32.91
N ASP A 295 -24.03 11.98 31.89
CA ASP A 295 -25.14 11.04 31.99
C ASP A 295 -24.73 9.57 31.71
N GLY A 296 -23.43 9.27 31.73
CA GLY A 296 -22.90 7.90 31.72
C GLY A 296 -22.84 7.23 30.33
N ARG A 297 -23.02 7.98 29.24
CA ARG A 297 -22.82 7.49 27.87
C ARG A 297 -21.34 7.50 27.48
N VAL A 298 -20.95 6.67 26.53
CA VAL A 298 -19.59 6.59 25.98
C VAL A 298 -19.23 7.84 25.18
N LYS A 299 -18.20 8.56 25.61
CA LYS A 299 -17.53 9.54 24.75
C LYS A 299 -16.63 8.78 23.77
N LEU A 300 -17.13 8.54 22.56
CA LEU A 300 -16.47 7.68 21.57
C LEU A 300 -15.13 8.25 21.11
N VAL A 301 -15.05 9.55 20.82
CA VAL A 301 -13.82 10.21 20.35
C VAL A 301 -12.76 10.18 21.46
N ALA A 302 -13.08 10.74 22.64
CA ALA A 302 -12.19 10.75 23.81
C ALA A 302 -11.66 9.35 24.17
N SER A 303 -12.54 8.34 24.21
CA SER A 303 -12.18 6.95 24.50
C SER A 303 -11.16 6.38 23.52
N LEU A 304 -11.30 6.71 22.22
CA LEU A 304 -10.43 6.19 21.18
C LEU A 304 -9.09 6.94 21.11
N CYS A 305 -9.08 8.24 21.41
CA CYS A 305 -7.84 8.98 21.68
C CYS A 305 -7.10 8.33 22.86
N ALA A 306 -7.69 8.31 24.06
CA ALA A 306 -7.09 7.75 25.28
C ALA A 306 -6.71 6.25 25.20
N ARG A 307 -7.19 5.52 24.18
CA ARG A 307 -6.83 4.11 23.92
C ARG A 307 -5.65 3.94 22.97
N TYR A 308 -5.56 4.75 21.92
CA TYR A 308 -4.73 4.41 20.76
C TYR A 308 -3.47 5.27 20.60
N HIS A 309 -3.59 6.57 20.83
CA HIS A 309 -2.51 7.57 20.84
C HIS A 309 -3.01 8.76 21.66
N ASP A 310 -2.17 9.35 22.53
CA ASP A 310 -2.51 10.53 23.33
C ASP A 310 -2.73 11.78 22.45
N ALA A 311 -3.85 11.77 21.72
CA ALA A 311 -4.18 12.66 20.63
C ALA A 311 -5.23 13.68 21.08
N SER A 312 -5.16 14.85 20.46
CA SER A 312 -6.12 15.93 20.65
C SER A 312 -7.54 15.49 20.27
N GLU A 313 -8.41 15.31 21.27
CA GLU A 313 -9.85 15.06 21.06
C GLU A 313 -10.46 16.14 20.16
N GLU A 314 -10.01 17.39 20.30
CA GLU A 314 -10.44 18.53 19.49
C GLU A 314 -10.10 18.33 18.00
N ASP A 315 -8.87 17.90 17.68
CA ASP A 315 -8.44 17.74 16.29
C ASP A 315 -8.95 16.47 15.64
N VAL A 316 -9.16 15.39 16.41
CA VAL A 316 -9.86 14.20 15.93
C VAL A 316 -11.35 14.51 15.71
N SER A 317 -12.00 15.32 16.57
CA SER A 317 -13.39 15.75 16.39
C SER A 317 -13.57 16.58 15.11
N LYS A 318 -12.75 17.62 14.89
CA LYS A 318 -12.71 18.39 13.63
C LYS A 318 -12.51 17.49 12.40
N MET A 319 -11.80 16.38 12.56
CA MET A 319 -11.54 15.43 11.49
C MET A 319 -12.73 14.49 11.23
N VAL A 320 -13.46 14.08 12.28
CA VAL A 320 -14.74 13.36 12.19
C VAL A 320 -15.80 14.22 11.51
N GLU A 321 -15.90 15.52 11.84
CA GLU A 321 -16.78 16.48 11.18
C GLU A 321 -16.50 16.57 9.68
N LYS A 322 -15.24 16.81 9.30
CA LYS A 322 -14.82 16.91 7.89
C LYS A 322 -15.06 15.62 7.12
N ALA A 323 -14.74 14.46 7.71
CA ALA A 323 -15.00 13.16 7.11
C ALA A 323 -16.50 12.90 6.96
N SER A 324 -17.33 13.34 7.90
CA SER A 324 -18.79 13.25 7.84
C SER A 324 -19.37 14.13 6.73
N SER A 325 -18.91 15.38 6.58
CA SER A 325 -19.29 16.24 5.44
C SER A 325 -18.98 15.56 4.11
N MET A 326 -17.74 15.08 3.96
CA MET A 326 -17.28 14.38 2.75
C MET A 326 -18.15 13.15 2.42
N ILE A 327 -18.61 12.38 3.42
CA ILE A 327 -19.52 11.24 3.24
C ILE A 327 -20.91 11.73 2.79
N GLY A 328 -21.42 12.79 3.39
CA GLY A 328 -22.67 13.43 2.98
C GLY A 328 -22.64 13.84 1.50
N ASP A 329 -21.56 14.49 1.08
CA ASP A 329 -21.33 14.93 -0.30
C ASP A 329 -21.16 13.76 -1.28
N LEU A 330 -20.32 12.78 -0.93
CA LEU A 330 -19.96 11.65 -1.78
C LEU A 330 -21.15 10.70 -2.04
N PHE A 331 -21.95 10.42 -1.02
CA PHE A 331 -23.11 9.51 -1.14
C PHE A 331 -24.44 10.25 -1.32
N ARG A 332 -24.45 11.58 -1.26
CA ARG A 332 -25.67 12.44 -1.29
C ARG A 332 -26.67 12.05 -0.19
N LYS A 333 -26.17 11.71 0.99
CA LYS A 333 -26.96 11.25 2.14
C LYS A 333 -27.00 12.31 3.25
N SER A 334 -28.20 12.65 3.73
CA SER A 334 -28.36 13.37 5.00
C SER A 334 -27.96 12.47 6.18
N SER A 335 -27.13 12.97 7.09
CA SER A 335 -26.89 12.30 8.36
C SER A 335 -28.11 12.36 9.28
N SER A 336 -28.36 11.30 10.05
CA SER A 336 -29.53 11.18 10.92
C SER A 336 -29.37 10.03 11.93
N PHE A 337 -29.62 10.33 13.22
CA PHE A 337 -29.85 9.32 14.27
C PHE A 337 -31.36 9.12 14.55
N ARG A 338 -32.25 9.62 13.69
CA ARG A 338 -33.70 9.79 14.00
C ARG A 338 -34.55 8.53 13.76
N THR A 339 -33.99 7.49 13.13
CA THR A 339 -34.70 6.26 12.79
C THR A 339 -34.63 5.25 13.94
N ARG A 340 -35.79 4.75 14.38
CA ARG A 340 -35.94 3.94 15.62
C ARG A 340 -35.03 2.69 15.67
N SER A 341 -34.67 2.12 14.50
CA SER A 341 -33.81 0.93 14.39
C SER A 341 -32.35 1.14 14.85
N HIS A 342 -31.87 2.39 14.96
CA HIS A 342 -30.45 2.69 15.25
C HIS A 342 -30.23 3.12 16.70
N ALA A 343 -31.29 3.56 17.39
CA ALA A 343 -31.27 3.90 18.81
C ALA A 343 -30.86 2.71 19.70
N GLU A 344 -31.15 1.49 19.26
CA GLU A 344 -30.74 0.24 19.93
C GLU A 344 -29.28 -0.15 19.59
N GLN A 345 -28.85 0.05 18.33
CA GLN A 345 -27.50 -0.33 17.88
C GLN A 345 -26.38 0.62 18.33
N LEU A 346 -26.75 1.84 18.73
CA LEU A 346 -25.89 2.91 19.24
C LEU A 346 -26.34 3.35 20.64
N ALA A 347 -27.10 2.49 21.33
CA ALA A 347 -27.46 2.69 22.73
C ALA A 347 -26.19 2.86 23.59
N GLY A 348 -26.23 3.81 24.52
CA GLY A 348 -25.12 4.09 25.42
C GLY A 348 -23.96 4.89 24.82
N ILE A 349 -23.99 5.33 23.56
CA ILE A 349 -22.98 6.28 23.01
C ILE A 349 -23.46 7.72 23.18
N ASP A 350 -22.54 8.62 23.50
CA ASP A 350 -22.77 10.06 23.39
C ASP A 350 -22.66 10.51 21.92
N THR A 351 -23.75 11.06 21.36
CA THR A 351 -23.88 11.32 19.92
C THR A 351 -23.57 12.77 19.51
N GLU A 352 -23.20 13.63 20.47
CA GLU A 352 -22.75 14.99 20.21
C GLU A 352 -21.48 15.00 19.31
N GLY A 353 -21.46 15.87 18.29
CA GLY A 353 -20.39 15.94 17.28
C GLY A 353 -20.31 14.77 16.29
N LEU A 354 -21.12 13.71 16.45
CA LEU A 354 -21.10 12.54 15.58
C LEU A 354 -22.14 12.61 14.45
N ALA A 355 -21.95 11.80 13.41
CA ALA A 355 -22.88 11.65 12.30
C ALA A 355 -23.10 10.17 11.96
N TYR A 356 -24.37 9.81 11.69
CA TYR A 356 -24.75 8.48 11.21
C TYR A 356 -25.45 8.56 9.84
N PHE A 357 -25.07 7.66 8.94
CA PHE A 357 -25.50 7.57 7.56
C PHE A 357 -26.08 6.18 7.31
N GLU A 358 -27.41 6.08 7.26
CA GLU A 358 -28.14 4.82 7.09
C GLU A 358 -27.68 4.08 5.82
N GLY A 359 -27.39 2.77 5.92
CA GLY A 359 -26.88 1.99 4.79
C GLY A 359 -25.52 2.43 4.26
N LEU A 360 -24.58 2.89 5.11
CA LEU A 360 -23.20 3.19 4.71
C LEU A 360 -22.35 1.91 4.60
N MET A 361 -22.49 0.99 5.56
CA MET A 361 -21.69 -0.24 5.65
C MET A 361 -22.55 -1.51 5.78
N ASP A 362 -23.87 -1.40 5.65
CA ASP A 362 -24.81 -2.52 5.68
C ASP A 362 -24.56 -3.48 4.51
N GLU A 363 -24.72 -4.78 4.74
CA GLU A 363 -24.47 -5.88 3.78
C GLU A 363 -25.01 -5.62 2.37
N ARG A 364 -26.23 -5.07 2.26
CA ARG A 364 -26.90 -4.82 0.97
C ARG A 364 -26.34 -3.64 0.18
N SER A 365 -25.53 -2.79 0.80
CA SER A 365 -25.13 -1.48 0.28
C SER A 365 -23.63 -1.22 0.30
N VAL A 366 -22.86 -1.87 1.17
CA VAL A 366 -21.40 -1.71 1.26
C VAL A 366 -20.71 -1.97 -0.08
N SER A 367 -21.21 -2.92 -0.88
CA SER A 367 -20.69 -3.21 -2.24
C SER A 367 -20.94 -2.11 -3.26
N SER A 368 -22.09 -1.42 -3.21
CA SER A 368 -22.35 -0.26 -4.09
C SER A 368 -21.62 0.98 -3.60
N ASN A 369 -21.54 1.17 -2.28
CA ASN A 369 -20.89 2.32 -1.67
C ASN A 369 -19.37 2.26 -1.90
N LEU A 370 -18.74 1.08 -1.75
CA LEU A 370 -17.33 0.87 -2.04
C LEU A 370 -16.97 1.32 -3.46
N ARG A 371 -17.77 0.92 -4.47
CA ARG A 371 -17.56 1.31 -5.87
C ARG A 371 -17.63 2.83 -6.09
N ILE A 372 -18.40 3.56 -5.28
CA ILE A 372 -18.46 5.03 -5.34
C ILE A 372 -17.15 5.62 -4.81
N VAL A 373 -16.62 5.13 -3.68
CA VAL A 373 -15.33 5.59 -3.13
C VAL A 373 -14.14 5.19 -4.02
N GLU A 374 -14.17 3.98 -4.59
CA GLU A 374 -13.15 3.50 -5.52
C GLU A 374 -13.12 4.32 -6.81
N LYS A 375 -14.29 4.73 -7.33
CA LYS A 375 -14.40 5.61 -8.48
C LYS A 375 -13.89 7.04 -8.16
N ASP A 376 -14.31 7.61 -7.03
CA ASP A 376 -13.85 8.92 -6.58
C ASP A 376 -12.32 8.97 -6.43
N TYR A 377 -11.74 7.92 -5.84
CA TYR A 377 -10.29 7.78 -5.77
C TYR A 377 -9.64 7.66 -7.15
N GLU A 378 -10.23 6.93 -8.11
CA GLU A 378 -9.71 6.81 -9.47
C GLU A 378 -9.68 8.16 -10.21
N GLU A 379 -10.75 8.97 -10.09
CA GLU A 379 -10.84 10.32 -10.67
C GLU A 379 -9.84 11.29 -10.01
N ALA A 380 -9.63 11.18 -8.69
CA ALA A 380 -8.62 11.94 -7.95
C ALA A 380 -7.17 11.47 -8.24
N TYR A 381 -6.97 10.17 -8.52
CA TYR A 381 -5.68 9.57 -8.86
C TYR A 381 -5.20 10.04 -10.23
N HIS A 382 -6.05 9.97 -11.26
CA HIS A 382 -5.71 10.41 -12.62
C HIS A 382 -5.36 11.91 -12.70
N SER A 383 -5.92 12.74 -11.82
CA SER A 383 -5.71 14.19 -11.81
C SER A 383 -4.56 14.67 -10.91
N ARG A 384 -4.15 13.90 -9.88
CA ARG A 384 -3.19 14.38 -8.85
C ARG A 384 -2.16 13.34 -8.38
N GLY A 385 -2.30 12.08 -8.77
CA GLY A 385 -1.60 10.93 -8.18
C GLY A 385 -0.28 10.56 -8.85
N GLU A 386 0.74 10.27 -8.02
CA GLU A 386 1.97 9.59 -8.47
C GLU A 386 1.89 8.08 -8.27
N LEU A 387 1.27 7.64 -7.17
CA LEU A 387 1.21 6.26 -6.71
C LEU A 387 -0.23 5.85 -6.46
N ASP A 388 -0.61 4.65 -6.90
CA ASP A 388 -1.93 4.08 -6.61
C ASP A 388 -1.94 3.48 -5.20
N GLU A 389 -2.44 4.24 -4.22
CA GLU A 389 -2.41 3.88 -2.79
C GLU A 389 -3.38 2.72 -2.46
N ARG A 390 -4.14 2.22 -3.44
CA ARG A 390 -4.88 0.97 -3.34
C ARG A 390 -3.96 -0.25 -3.30
N MET A 391 -2.71 -0.13 -3.74
CA MET A 391 -1.71 -1.22 -3.72
C MET A 391 -1.56 -1.87 -2.33
N PHE A 392 -1.71 -1.08 -1.26
CA PHE A 392 -1.70 -1.55 0.13
C PHE A 392 -2.84 -2.54 0.44
N ILE A 393 -4.08 -2.21 0.03
CA ILE A 393 -5.28 -3.01 0.28
C ILE A 393 -5.55 -4.07 -0.80
N ASN A 394 -4.90 -3.96 -1.97
CA ASN A 394 -4.97 -4.94 -3.06
C ASN A 394 -4.14 -6.22 -2.80
N GLY A 395 -3.23 -6.19 -1.83
CA GLY A 395 -2.27 -7.29 -1.59
C GLY A 395 -1.05 -7.26 -2.52
N GLU A 396 -0.68 -6.09 -3.06
CA GLU A 396 0.50 -5.92 -3.94
C GLU A 396 1.83 -5.93 -3.13
N GLU A 397 1.95 -6.78 -2.11
CA GLU A 397 3.08 -6.82 -1.16
C GLU A 397 4.42 -7.11 -1.85
N ASN A 398 4.42 -7.88 -2.95
CA ASN A 398 5.61 -8.12 -3.79
C ASN A 398 6.13 -6.85 -4.50
N TYR A 399 5.23 -5.92 -4.85
CA TYR A 399 5.55 -4.66 -5.53
C TYR A 399 5.91 -3.54 -4.54
N LEU A 400 5.27 -3.55 -3.36
CA LEU A 400 5.66 -2.71 -2.22
C LEU A 400 7.08 -3.05 -1.74
N GLY A 401 7.34 -4.33 -1.53
CA GLY A 401 8.52 -4.85 -0.84
C GLY A 401 8.43 -4.70 0.68
N THR A 402 9.29 -5.43 1.39
CA THR A 402 9.23 -5.57 2.86
C THR A 402 9.98 -4.45 3.58
N LEU A 403 9.27 -3.52 4.21
CA LEU A 403 9.84 -2.72 5.29
C LEU A 403 10.18 -3.65 6.47
N SER A 404 11.46 -3.81 6.78
CA SER A 404 11.86 -4.29 8.11
C SER A 404 11.42 -3.26 9.15
N SER A 405 11.00 -3.70 10.33
CA SER A 405 10.28 -2.88 11.32
C SER A 405 11.19 -1.90 12.11
N GLY A 406 11.91 -1.03 11.40
CA GLY A 406 12.69 0.06 11.96
C GLY A 406 11.83 1.31 12.22
N THR A 407 11.64 1.66 13.48
CA THR A 407 11.15 2.98 13.88
C THR A 407 12.12 4.08 13.41
N PRO A 408 11.64 5.23 12.90
CA PRO A 408 12.51 6.37 12.60
C PRO A 408 13.25 6.81 13.88
N SER A 409 14.58 6.76 13.86
CA SER A 409 15.39 7.21 14.98
C SER A 409 15.38 8.74 15.07
N THR A 410 14.54 9.28 15.95
CA THR A 410 14.53 10.72 16.26
C THR A 410 15.86 11.12 16.89
N SER A 411 16.75 11.75 16.12
CA SER A 411 18.04 12.23 16.58
C SER A 411 17.86 13.44 17.52
N SER A 412 17.66 13.17 18.80
CA SER A 412 17.61 14.20 19.85
C SER A 412 18.95 14.94 19.91
N GLY A 413 18.95 16.22 19.54
CA GLY A 413 20.17 17.04 19.54
C GLY A 413 20.76 17.18 20.95
N SER A 414 21.99 16.72 21.14
CA SER A 414 22.71 16.86 22.41
C SER A 414 22.94 18.34 22.73
N LYS A 415 22.35 18.82 23.83
CA LYS A 415 22.79 20.08 24.43
C LYS A 415 24.19 19.88 25.02
N ALA A 416 25.17 20.62 24.51
CA ALA A 416 26.44 20.80 25.21
C ALA A 416 26.24 21.76 26.38
N SER A 417 26.77 21.41 27.56
CA SER A 417 26.73 22.28 28.74
C SER A 417 27.83 21.95 29.75
N VAL A 418 29.05 22.39 29.42
CA VAL A 418 30.01 23.01 30.36
C VAL A 418 30.60 24.20 29.62
#